data_AF-A0A016AQH6-F1
#
_entry.id   AF-A0A016AQH6-F1
#
_cell.length_a   1.000
_cell.length_b   1.000
_cell.length_c   1.000
_cell.angle_alpha   90.00
_cell.angle_beta   90.00
_cell.angle_gamma   90.00
#
_symmetry.space_group_name_H-M   'P 1'
#
loop_
_entity.id
_entity.type
_entity.pdbx_description
1 polymer ?
#
loop_
_entity_poly.entity_id
_entity_poly.type
_entity_poly.pdbx_seq_one_letter_code
_entity_poly.pdbx_strand_id
1 'polypeptide(L)'
;MAYNAQTKQIETWQHSNNVWPKTDHFYAMDVKTDKQMFEFIKLVADGSWQGRKWRKEFNTLFEEYPELVMSSYEHELVGKPWEEYCAICQKYKEFAESKCNEIVARFRQLARII
;
A
#
# COMPACT_ATOMS: atom_id res chain seq x y z
N MET A 1 3.93 13.03 3.87
CA MET A 1 4.53 11.87 4.54
C MET A 1 5.80 12.25 5.28
N ALA A 2 5.82 12.06 6.59
CA ALA A 2 7.01 12.23 7.44
C ALA A 2 7.19 10.97 8.32
N TYR A 3 8.44 10.63 8.64
CA TYR A 3 8.73 9.63 9.68
C TYR A 3 9.17 10.38 10.92
N ASN A 4 8.48 10.16 12.03
CA ASN A 4 8.78 10.74 13.31
C ASN A 4 9.63 9.75 14.10
N ALA A 5 10.92 10.07 14.26
CA ALA A 5 11.87 9.20 14.95
C ALA A 5 11.60 9.10 16.47
N GLN A 6 10.95 10.09 17.08
CA GLN A 6 10.63 10.08 18.51
C GLN A 6 9.49 9.10 18.82
N THR A 7 8.44 9.14 18.01
CA THR A 7 7.26 8.28 18.18
C THR A 7 7.36 6.97 17.40
N LYS A 8 8.36 6.84 16.51
CA LYS A 8 8.55 5.76 15.53
C LYS A 8 7.34 5.55 14.62
N GLN A 9 6.66 6.65 14.28
CA GLN A 9 5.44 6.63 13.49
C GLN A 9 5.65 7.27 12.13
N ILE A 10 4.93 6.77 11.14
CA ILE A 10 4.80 7.45 9.86
C ILE A 10 3.53 8.28 9.90
N GLU A 11 3.71 9.59 9.74
CA GLU A 11 2.63 10.54 9.60
C GLU A 11 2.33 10.70 8.11
N THR A 12 1.19 10.16 7.69
CA THR A 12 0.74 10.18 6.30
C THR A 12 -0.24 11.34 6.09
N TRP A 13 0.28 12.57 6.09
CA TRP A 13 -0.49 13.74 5.68
C TRP A 13 -0.47 13.86 4.16
N GLN A 14 -1.65 13.87 3.53
CA GLN A 14 -1.84 14.27 2.14
C GLN A 14 -2.52 15.64 2.14
N HIS A 15 -1.75 16.69 1.84
CA HIS A 15 -2.32 18.03 1.61
C HIS A 15 -2.63 18.13 0.11
N SER A 16 -3.92 18.15 -0.26
CA SER A 16 -4.30 18.62 -1.60
C SER A 16 -4.07 20.13 -1.64
N ASN A 17 -3.25 20.58 -2.60
CA ASN A 17 -3.09 22.01 -2.84
C ASN A 17 -4.38 22.54 -3.50
N ASN A 18 -5.11 23.39 -2.77
CA ASN A 18 -6.01 24.46 -3.24
C ASN A 18 -7.26 24.13 -4.08
N VAL A 19 -7.77 22.91 -4.11
CA VAL A 19 -9.17 22.68 -4.50
C VAL A 19 -9.74 21.65 -3.54
N TRP A 20 -10.74 22.05 -2.75
CA TRP A 20 -11.53 21.11 -1.95
C TRP A 20 -12.44 20.29 -2.88
N PRO A 21 -12.24 18.97 -3.06
CA PRO A 21 -13.35 18.12 -3.46
C PRO A 21 -14.15 17.82 -2.18
N LYS A 22 -15.48 17.85 -2.26
CA LYS A 22 -16.40 17.48 -1.16
C LYS A 22 -16.31 16.01 -0.70
N THR A 23 -15.29 15.29 -1.16
CA THR A 23 -15.02 13.86 -0.93
C THR A 23 -13.51 13.60 -0.81
N ASP A 24 -12.73 14.51 -0.25
CA ASP A 24 -11.37 14.19 0.19
C ASP A 24 -11.45 13.36 1.49
N HIS A 25 -11.58 12.04 1.33
CA HIS A 25 -11.39 11.07 2.42
C HIS A 25 -9.90 10.93 2.76
N PHE A 26 -9.21 12.05 3.05
CA PHE A 26 -7.82 11.98 3.47
C PHE A 26 -7.74 11.38 4.87
N TYR A 27 -7.55 10.07 4.90
CA TYR A 27 -7.17 9.32 6.08
C TYR A 27 -5.81 9.85 6.57
N ALA A 28 -5.80 10.71 7.59
CA ALA A 28 -4.60 10.84 8.40
C ALA A 28 -4.35 9.46 9.04
N MET A 29 -3.52 8.63 8.42
CA MET A 29 -3.20 7.30 8.93
C MET A 29 -1.88 7.41 9.68
N ASP A 30 -1.99 7.50 11.00
CA ASP A 30 -0.83 7.30 11.87
C ASP A 30 -0.47 5.82 11.82
N VAL A 31 0.61 5.50 11.12
CA VAL A 31 1.10 4.12 11.07
C VAL A 31 1.87 3.83 12.35
N LYS A 32 1.20 3.16 13.30
CA LYS A 32 1.78 2.74 14.59
C LYS A 32 2.04 1.24 14.68
N THR A 33 1.34 0.45 13.87
CA THR A 33 1.38 -1.02 13.90
C THR A 33 1.76 -1.59 12.54
N ASP A 34 2.24 -2.83 12.53
CA ASP A 34 2.59 -3.53 11.28
C ASP A 34 1.36 -3.72 10.39
N LYS A 35 0.20 -4.00 10.97
CA LYS A 35 -1.07 -4.07 10.22
C LYS A 35 -1.41 -2.74 9.54
N GLN A 36 -1.27 -1.61 10.24
CA GLN A 36 -1.48 -0.29 9.64
C GLN A 36 -0.44 0.03 8.57
N MET A 37 0.81 -0.41 8.75
CA MET A 37 1.86 -0.25 7.73
C MET A 37 1.50 -1.04 6.47
N PHE A 38 1.02 -2.26 6.64
CA PHE A 38 0.59 -3.11 5.54
C PHE A 38 -0.63 -2.53 4.82
N GLU A 39 -1.64 -2.05 5.54
CA GLU A 39 -2.79 -1.34 4.96
C GLU A 39 -2.34 -0.10 4.17
N PHE A 40 -1.39 0.67 4.71
CA PHE A 40 -0.81 1.80 4.00
C PHE A 40 -0.07 1.39 2.73
N ILE A 41 0.73 0.32 2.76
CA ILE A 41 1.41 -0.24 1.57
C ILE A 41 0.38 -0.63 0.51
N LYS A 42 -0.74 -1.27 0.90
CA LYS A 42 -1.83 -1.63 -0.03
C LYS A 42 -2.47 -0.40 -0.68
N LEU A 43 -2.74 0.65 0.10
CA LEU A 43 -3.29 1.91 -0.46
C LEU A 43 -2.35 2.54 -1.50
N VAL A 44 -1.03 2.45 -1.30
CA VAL A 44 -0.04 2.92 -2.27
C VAL A 44 -0.02 2.01 -3.51
N ALA A 45 -0.11 0.68 -3.34
CA ALA A 45 -0.14 -0.28 -4.43
C ALA A 45 -1.38 -0.11 -5.33
N ASP A 46 -2.55 0.14 -4.72
CA ASP A 46 -3.81 0.40 -5.41
C ASP A 46 -3.85 1.80 -6.06
N GLY A 47 -2.80 2.62 -5.91
CA GLY A 47 -2.74 3.99 -6.42
C GLY A 47 -3.65 4.98 -5.68
N SER A 48 -4.36 4.51 -4.65
CA SER A 48 -5.27 5.30 -3.81
C SER A 48 -4.53 6.27 -2.89
N TRP A 49 -3.23 6.04 -2.67
CA TRP A 49 -2.37 6.92 -1.90
C TRP A 49 -1.13 7.37 -2.69
N GLN A 50 -1.07 8.67 -3.03
CA GLN A 50 0.02 9.22 -3.84
C GLN A 50 1.06 9.96 -2.97
N GLY A 51 2.13 9.24 -2.62
CA GLY A 51 3.30 9.79 -1.92
C GLY A 51 4.51 9.97 -2.84
N ARG A 52 5.19 11.13 -2.78
CA ARG A 52 6.52 11.29 -3.41
C ARG A 52 7.64 10.66 -2.59
N LYS A 53 7.46 10.57 -1.27
CA LYS A 53 8.43 9.98 -0.34
C LYS A 53 8.41 8.46 -0.47
N TRP A 54 9.59 7.85 -0.44
CA TRP A 54 9.80 6.40 -0.57
C TRP A 54 9.33 5.77 -1.88
N ARG A 55 9.14 6.57 -2.95
CA ARG A 55 8.67 6.07 -4.24
C ARG A 55 9.55 4.95 -4.80
N LYS A 56 10.88 5.06 -4.65
CA LYS A 56 11.80 4.02 -5.15
C LYS A 56 11.66 2.73 -4.36
N GLU A 57 11.53 2.87 -3.05
CA GLU A 57 11.38 1.78 -2.09
C GLU A 57 10.06 1.05 -2.30
N PHE A 58 8.96 1.77 -2.58
CA PHE A 58 7.70 1.15 -3.00
C PHE A 58 7.83 0.41 -4.32
N ASN A 59 8.46 1.01 -5.34
CA ASN A 59 8.66 0.32 -6.62
C ASN A 59 9.45 -0.98 -6.43
N THR A 60 10.56 -0.95 -5.68
CA THR A 60 11.33 -2.17 -5.36
C THR A 60 10.48 -3.18 -4.59
N LEU A 61 9.71 -2.74 -3.59
CA LEU A 61 8.83 -3.62 -2.83
C LEU A 61 7.77 -4.29 -3.73
N PHE A 62 7.19 -3.55 -4.67
CA PHE A 62 6.17 -4.07 -5.58
C PHE A 62 6.73 -4.98 -6.68
N GLU A 63 8.00 -4.81 -7.04
CA GLU A 63 8.73 -5.77 -7.88
C GLU A 63 9.00 -7.08 -7.13
N GLU A 64 9.30 -7.01 -5.82
CA GLU A 64 9.55 -8.18 -4.97
C GLU A 64 8.25 -8.92 -4.59
N TYR A 65 7.14 -8.19 -4.40
CA TYR A 65 5.84 -8.72 -4.00
C TYR A 65 4.75 -8.34 -5.02
N PRO A 66 4.74 -8.97 -6.21
CA PRO A 66 3.79 -8.65 -7.28
C PRO A 66 2.34 -8.88 -6.87
N GLU A 67 2.07 -9.76 -5.90
CA GLU A 67 0.71 -10.01 -5.37
C GLU A 67 0.03 -8.77 -4.78
N LEU A 68 0.79 -7.73 -4.42
CA LEU A 68 0.25 -6.46 -3.94
C LEU A 68 -0.32 -5.59 -5.07
N VAL A 69 0.11 -5.79 -6.31
CA VAL A 69 -0.21 -4.91 -7.43
C VAL A 69 -1.12 -5.65 -8.41
N MET A 70 -2.34 -5.14 -8.59
CA MET A 70 -3.33 -5.76 -9.48
C MET A 70 -2.82 -5.93 -10.92
N SER A 71 -2.00 -5.00 -11.42
CA SER A 71 -1.44 -5.08 -12.78
C SER A 71 -0.56 -6.31 -13.02
N SER A 72 -0.02 -6.93 -11.95
CA SER A 72 0.83 -8.14 -12.10
C SER A 72 0.02 -9.38 -12.50
N TYR A 73 -1.24 -9.46 -12.06
CA TYR A 73 -2.15 -10.58 -12.31
C TYR A 73 -3.38 -10.17 -13.14
N GLU A 74 -3.39 -8.96 -13.69
CA GLU A 74 -4.49 -8.44 -14.51
C GLU A 74 -4.81 -9.36 -15.71
N HIS A 75 -3.78 -10.00 -16.27
CA HIS A 75 -3.94 -10.98 -17.35
C HIS A 75 -4.81 -12.19 -16.96
N GLU A 76 -4.90 -12.54 -15.68
CA GLU A 76 -5.82 -13.59 -15.18
C GLU A 76 -7.27 -13.09 -15.06
N LEU A 77 -7.47 -11.76 -14.94
CA LEU A 77 -8.76 -11.12 -14.76
C LEU A 77 -9.48 -10.84 -16.09
N VAL A 78 -8.74 -10.60 -17.17
CA VAL A 78 -9.30 -10.22 -18.46
C VAL A 78 -10.24 -11.32 -18.99
N GLY A 79 -11.49 -10.93 -19.29
CA GLY A 79 -12.49 -11.82 -19.86
C GLY A 79 -13.17 -12.78 -18.88
N LYS A 80 -12.89 -12.64 -17.57
CA LYS A 80 -13.51 -13.46 -16.52
C LYS A 80 -14.89 -12.96 -16.11
N PRO A 81 -15.84 -13.85 -15.78
CA PRO A 81 -17.08 -13.46 -15.12
C PRO A 81 -16.80 -12.86 -13.74
N TRP A 82 -17.70 -12.01 -13.26
CA TRP A 82 -17.52 -11.25 -12.01
C TRP A 82 -17.18 -12.12 -10.78
N GLU A 83 -17.77 -13.31 -10.68
CA GLU A 83 -17.50 -14.25 -9.59
C GLU A 83 -16.06 -14.77 -9.60
N GLU A 84 -15.55 -15.17 -10.77
CA GLU A 84 -14.16 -15.60 -10.94
C GLU A 84 -13.19 -14.43 -10.74
N TYR A 85 -13.55 -13.24 -11.23
CA TYR A 85 -12.79 -12.01 -10.99
C TYR A 85 -12.60 -11.77 -9.48
N CYS A 86 -13.68 -11.82 -8.71
CA CYS A 86 -13.64 -11.62 -7.27
C CYS A 86 -12.82 -12.70 -6.57
N ALA A 87 -12.95 -13.96 -7.00
CA ALA A 87 -12.19 -15.08 -6.44
C ALA A 87 -10.68 -14.93 -6.68
N ILE A 88 -10.26 -14.49 -7.86
CA ILE A 88 -8.85 -14.24 -8.19
C ILE A 88 -8.31 -13.08 -7.34
N CYS A 89 -9.02 -11.95 -7.28
CA CYS A 89 -8.61 -10.82 -6.43
C CYS A 89 -8.50 -11.24 -4.95
N GLN A 90 -9.45 -12.02 -4.46
CA GLN A 90 -9.45 -12.51 -3.08
C GLN A 90 -8.25 -13.44 -2.81
N LYS A 91 -7.92 -14.35 -3.74
CA LYS A 91 -6.75 -15.22 -3.64
C LYS A 91 -5.45 -14.43 -3.49
N TYR A 92 -5.24 -13.41 -4.32
CA TYR A 92 -4.03 -12.57 -4.24
C TYR A 92 -4.01 -11.72 -2.97
N LYS A 93 -5.16 -11.21 -2.53
CA LYS A 93 -5.31 -10.47 -1.28
C LYS A 93 -4.96 -11.32 -0.06
N GLU A 94 -5.49 -12.54 0.02
CA GLU A 94 -5.18 -13.50 1.09
C GLU A 94 -3.71 -13.90 1.07
N PHE A 95 -3.13 -14.09 -0.11
CA PHE A 95 -1.72 -14.39 -0.26
C PHE A 95 -0.84 -13.25 0.26
N ALA A 96 -1.12 -12.00 -0.10
CA ALA A 96 -0.41 -10.84 0.43
C ALA A 96 -0.59 -10.70 1.95
N GLU A 97 -1.81 -10.94 2.47
CA GLU A 97 -2.10 -10.91 3.91
C GLU A 97 -1.30 -11.98 4.67
N SER A 98 -1.09 -13.16 4.10
CA SER A 98 -0.26 -14.21 4.70
C SER A 98 1.20 -13.79 4.88
N LYS A 99 1.69 -12.86 4.05
CA LYS A 99 3.05 -12.31 4.08
C LYS A 99 3.15 -10.92 4.73
N CYS A 100 2.10 -10.47 5.41
CA CYS A 100 2.01 -9.13 5.99
C CYS A 100 3.28 -8.72 6.76
N ASN A 101 3.74 -9.56 7.70
CA ASN A 101 4.92 -9.25 8.53
C ASN A 101 6.22 -9.16 7.69
N GLU A 102 6.36 -9.99 6.67
CA GLU A 102 7.53 -10.01 5.79
C GLU A 102 7.59 -8.74 4.93
N ILE A 103 6.47 -8.40 4.30
CA ILE A 103 6.31 -7.20 3.46
C ILE A 103 6.59 -5.93 4.27
N VAL A 104 6.04 -5.85 5.49
CA VAL A 104 6.26 -4.70 6.39
C VAL A 104 7.71 -4.59 6.81
N ALA A 105 8.34 -5.70 7.21
CA ALA A 105 9.74 -5.73 7.58
C ALA A 105 10.65 -5.31 6.41
N ARG A 106 10.34 -5.81 5.20
CA ARG A 106 11.09 -5.47 3.99
C ARG A 106 10.94 -3.99 3.63
N PHE A 107 9.74 -3.44 3.71
CA PHE A 107 9.52 -2.02 3.48
C PHE A 107 10.30 -1.15 4.49
N ARG A 108 10.27 -1.50 5.78
CA ARG A 108 11.04 -0.81 6.82
C ARG A 108 12.54 -0.81 6.52
N GLN A 109 13.07 -1.95 6.06
CA GLN A 109 14.46 -2.08 5.65
C GLN A 109 14.80 -1.15 4.47
N LEU A 110 13.96 -1.14 3.42
CA LEU A 110 14.16 -0.30 2.23
C LEU A 110 14.07 1.20 2.59
N ALA A 111 13.05 1.58 3.34
CA ALA A 111 12.77 2.96 3.74
C ALA A 111 13.69 3.47 4.87
N ARG A 112 14.55 2.59 5.43
CA ARG A 112 15.43 2.84 6.58
C ARG A 112 14.69 3.36 7.80
N ILE A 113 13.56 2.73 8.09
CA ILE A 113 12.68 3.03 9.22
C ILE A 113 12.89 1.96 10.28
N ILE A 114 13.30 2.36 11.49
CA ILE A 114 13.57 1.49 12.65
C ILE A 114 12.35 1.42 13.56
#